data_AF-A0A7Y0TP17-F1
#
_entry.id   AF-A0A7Y0TP17-F1
#
_cell.length_a   1.000
_cell.length_b   1.000
_cell.length_c   1.000
_cell.angle_alpha   90.00
_cell.angle_beta   90.00
_cell.angle_gamma   90.00
#
_symmetry.space_group_name_H-M   'P 1'
#
loop_
_entity.id
_entity.type
_entity.pdbx_description
1 polymer ?
#
loop_
_entity_poly.entity_id
_entity_poly.type
_entity_poly.pdbx_seq_one_letter_code
_entity_poly.pdbx_strand_id
1 'polypeptide(L)'
;MTDTPDGCFISVYAGERTKKGVADVTAKIVKAFPGWSSDQTEILKDRFAENGFTDRRMMDAVNFVIDNYEGYGKIPNIANFIKYDKTALTYAQICTAHDKGELVFADYEPIDLGHDNPRFARREDVEKFNLKKWGTR
;
A
#
# COMPACT_ATOMS: atom_id res chain seq x y z
N MET A 1 28.23 19.46 5.60
CA MET A 1 26.93 19.32 6.31
C MET A 1 25.90 18.97 5.26
N THR A 2 25.57 17.69 5.12
CA THR A 2 24.39 17.26 4.36
C THR A 2 23.46 16.64 5.36
N ASP A 3 22.55 17.48 5.82
CA ASP A 3 21.24 17.06 6.30
C ASP A 3 20.61 16.16 5.24
N THR A 4 20.24 14.93 5.58
CA THR A 4 19.24 14.21 4.80
C THR A 4 18.15 13.79 5.78
N PRO A 5 17.00 14.47 5.72
CA PRO A 5 15.92 14.35 6.67
C PRO A 5 15.01 13.16 6.33
N ASP A 6 14.27 12.73 7.36
CA ASP A 6 13.04 11.94 7.34
C ASP A 6 13.04 10.58 6.62
N GLY A 7 12.56 9.56 7.34
CA GLY A 7 12.45 8.18 6.87
C GLY A 7 11.70 8.07 5.54
N CYS A 8 12.46 7.96 4.44
CA CYS A 8 11.92 7.83 3.09
C CYS A 8 11.38 6.41 2.87
N PHE A 9 10.17 6.12 3.36
CA PHE A 9 9.47 4.90 3.02
C PHE A 9 9.13 4.92 1.52
N ILE A 10 9.59 3.92 0.76
CA ILE A 10 9.27 3.79 -0.65
C ILE A 10 8.06 2.87 -0.76
N SER A 11 6.94 3.42 -1.25
CA SER A 11 5.72 2.66 -1.50
C SER A 11 6.01 1.54 -2.51
N VAL A 12 5.53 0.33 -2.24
CA VAL A 12 5.77 -0.84 -3.10
C VAL A 12 5.09 -0.78 -4.47
N TYR A 13 4.27 0.25 -4.68
CA TYR A 13 3.39 0.35 -5.82
C TYR A 13 4.05 1.16 -6.94
N ALA A 14 4.64 0.45 -7.92
CA ALA A 14 5.03 1.02 -9.20
C ALA A 14 3.85 0.93 -10.20
N GLY A 15 3.66 1.98 -11.02
CA GLY A 15 2.65 2.01 -12.08
C GLY A 15 1.92 3.34 -12.20
N GLU A 16 1.01 3.42 -13.18
CA GLU A 16 0.21 4.62 -13.42
C GLU A 16 -1.18 4.52 -12.76
N ARG A 17 -1.82 5.68 -12.65
CA ARG A 17 -3.22 5.81 -12.27
C ARG A 17 -4.06 6.01 -13.53
N THR A 18 -4.85 5.02 -13.92
CA THR A 18 -5.67 5.09 -15.13
C THR A 18 -7.13 5.42 -14.80
N LYS A 19 -7.84 6.03 -15.76
CA LYS A 19 -9.29 6.29 -15.62
C LYS A 19 -10.09 5.00 -15.39
N LYS A 20 -9.66 3.91 -16.03
CA LYS A 20 -10.26 2.58 -15.88
C LYS A 20 -10.04 2.02 -14.47
N GLY A 21 -8.80 2.07 -13.96
CA GLY A 21 -8.49 1.61 -12.60
C GLY A 21 -9.30 2.36 -11.55
N VAL A 22 -9.42 3.69 -11.69
CA VAL A 22 -10.29 4.49 -10.81
C VAL A 22 -11.77 4.06 -10.91
N ALA A 23 -12.30 3.83 -12.11
CA ALA A 23 -13.69 3.40 -12.29
C ALA A 23 -13.93 2.00 -11.68
N ASP A 24 -13.03 1.05 -11.90
CA ASP A 24 -13.14 -0.32 -11.37
C ASP A 24 -13.11 -0.31 -9.83
N VAL A 25 -12.22 0.48 -9.22
CA VAL A 25 -12.09 0.57 -7.76
C VAL A 25 -13.31 1.26 -7.13
N THR A 26 -13.80 2.36 -7.71
CA THR A 26 -14.97 3.08 -7.20
C THR A 26 -16.26 2.24 -7.28
N ALA A 27 -16.46 1.51 -8.39
CA ALA A 27 -17.57 0.58 -8.52
C ALA A 27 -17.53 -0.53 -7.45
N LYS A 28 -16.32 -1.01 -7.11
CA LYS A 28 -16.13 -2.01 -6.07
C LYS A 28 -16.49 -1.51 -4.68
N ILE A 29 -16.11 -0.28 -4.34
CA ILE A 29 -16.46 0.36 -3.05
C ILE A 29 -17.98 0.45 -2.89
N VAL A 30 -18.67 1.00 -3.90
CA VAL A 30 -20.13 1.19 -3.85
C VAL A 30 -20.86 -0.15 -3.71
N LYS A 31 -20.33 -1.21 -4.34
CA LYS A 31 -20.89 -2.57 -4.22
C LYS A 31 -20.64 -3.19 -2.83
N ALA A 32 -19.49 -2.93 -2.22
CA ALA A 32 -19.11 -3.52 -0.93
C ALA A 32 -19.72 -2.80 0.28
N PHE A 33 -19.96 -1.50 0.19
CA PHE A 33 -20.44 -0.68 1.30
C PHE A 33 -21.79 -0.02 0.95
N PRO A 34 -22.92 -0.70 1.19
CA PRO A 34 -24.25 -0.14 0.96
C PRO A 34 -24.49 1.04 1.91
N GLY A 35 -24.38 2.26 1.39
CA GLY A 35 -24.41 3.51 2.16
C GLY A 35 -23.28 4.49 1.80
N TRP A 36 -22.29 4.05 1.02
CA TRP A 36 -21.26 4.92 0.46
C TRP A 36 -21.84 5.88 -0.59
N SER A 37 -21.64 7.19 -0.41
CA SER A 37 -22.22 8.21 -1.29
C SER A 37 -21.37 8.52 -2.54
N SER A 38 -22.01 9.16 -3.53
CA SER A 38 -21.31 9.73 -4.70
C SER A 38 -20.25 10.74 -4.28
N ASP A 39 -20.57 11.62 -3.34
CA ASP A 39 -19.68 12.70 -2.90
C ASP A 39 -18.44 12.13 -2.20
N GLN A 40 -18.62 11.09 -1.38
CA GLN A 40 -17.51 10.36 -0.76
C GLN A 40 -16.61 9.69 -1.82
N THR A 41 -17.21 9.23 -2.92
CA THR A 41 -16.47 8.65 -4.04
C THR A 41 -15.63 9.70 -4.75
N GLU A 42 -16.18 10.88 -5.03
CA GLU A 42 -15.43 11.97 -5.67
C GLU A 42 -14.26 12.43 -4.80
N ILE A 43 -14.51 12.67 -3.51
CA ILE A 43 -13.44 13.05 -2.58
C ILE A 43 -12.37 11.96 -2.52
N LEU A 44 -12.74 10.68 -2.44
CA LEU A 44 -11.75 9.60 -2.40
C LEU A 44 -10.89 9.54 -3.68
N LYS A 45 -11.46 9.79 -4.86
CA LYS A 45 -10.72 9.85 -6.13
C LYS A 45 -9.69 10.98 -6.13
N ASP A 46 -10.06 12.14 -5.60
CA ASP A 46 -9.16 13.28 -5.46
C ASP A 46 -8.04 12.96 -4.47
N ARG A 47 -8.37 12.39 -3.32
CA ARG A 47 -7.36 11.98 -2.34
C ARG A 47 -6.40 10.92 -2.89
N PHE A 48 -6.87 9.96 -3.68
CA PHE A 48 -5.98 9.02 -4.36
C PHE A 48 -5.05 9.72 -5.36
N ALA A 49 -5.52 10.76 -6.06
CA ALA A 49 -4.68 11.58 -6.93
C ALA A 49 -3.60 12.31 -6.13
N GLU A 50 -4.00 13.04 -5.09
CA GLU A 50 -3.11 13.86 -4.26
C GLU A 50 -2.05 13.03 -3.53
N ASN A 51 -2.37 11.78 -3.16
CA ASN A 51 -1.45 10.86 -2.48
C ASN A 51 -0.66 9.95 -3.44
N GLY A 52 -0.73 10.20 -4.76
CA GLY A 52 0.05 9.46 -5.75
C GLY A 52 -0.28 7.97 -5.85
N PHE A 53 -1.55 7.58 -5.61
CA PHE A 53 -1.95 6.19 -5.69
C PHE A 53 -1.96 5.69 -7.14
N THR A 54 -1.30 4.56 -7.38
CA THR A 54 -1.38 3.80 -8.63
C THR A 54 -2.63 2.92 -8.66
N ASP A 55 -2.99 2.39 -9.83
CA ASP A 55 -4.14 1.46 -9.95
C ASP A 55 -4.05 0.26 -9.00
N ARG A 56 -2.84 -0.30 -8.87
CA ARG A 56 -2.59 -1.44 -7.98
C ARG A 56 -2.70 -1.03 -6.52
N ARG A 57 -2.20 0.16 -6.14
CA ARG A 57 -2.32 0.68 -4.78
C ARG A 57 -3.77 0.95 -4.40
N MET A 58 -4.54 1.55 -5.30
CA MET A 58 -5.96 1.82 -5.06
C MET A 58 -6.74 0.51 -4.86
N MET A 59 -6.51 -0.47 -5.73
CA MET A 59 -7.18 -1.77 -5.64
C MET A 59 -6.85 -2.50 -4.35
N ASP A 60 -5.57 -2.54 -3.97
CA ASP A 60 -5.12 -3.20 -2.75
C ASP A 60 -5.63 -2.49 -1.48
N ALA A 61 -5.61 -1.15 -1.47
CA ALA A 61 -6.17 -0.36 -0.38
C ALA A 61 -7.65 -0.65 -0.17
N VAL A 62 -8.42 -0.69 -1.27
CA VAL A 62 -9.85 -1.00 -1.21
C VAL A 62 -10.11 -2.44 -0.77
N ASN A 63 -9.39 -3.41 -1.32
CA ASN A 63 -9.51 -4.81 -0.89
C ASN A 63 -9.21 -4.96 0.59
N PHE A 64 -8.14 -4.33 1.07
CA PHE A 64 -7.80 -4.36 2.49
C PHE A 64 -8.91 -3.81 3.37
N VAL A 65 -9.51 -2.68 2.99
CA VAL A 65 -10.66 -2.13 3.73
C VAL A 65 -11.86 -3.06 3.66
N ILE A 66 -12.18 -3.65 2.50
CA ILE A 66 -13.29 -4.61 2.38
C ILE A 66 -13.09 -5.82 3.30
N ASP A 67 -11.87 -6.36 3.35
CA ASP A 67 -11.58 -7.61 4.05
C ASP A 67 -11.41 -7.42 5.58
N ASN A 68 -10.96 -6.24 6.02
CA ASN A 68 -10.53 -6.01 7.41
C ASN A 68 -11.35 -4.93 8.15
N TYR A 69 -12.28 -4.25 7.47
CA TYR A 69 -13.09 -3.23 8.13
C TYR A 69 -14.21 -3.85 8.94
N GLU A 70 -14.04 -3.89 10.26
CA GLU A 70 -15.02 -4.49 11.18
C GLU A 70 -16.22 -3.58 11.44
N GLY A 71 -16.04 -2.26 11.27
CA GLY A 71 -17.07 -1.23 11.09
C GLY A 71 -18.14 -1.02 12.16
N TYR A 72 -18.45 -2.00 13.00
CA TYR A 72 -19.49 -1.99 14.03
C TYR A 72 -20.78 -1.26 13.58
N GLY A 73 -21.24 -1.53 12.35
CA GLY A 73 -22.45 -0.93 11.77
C GLY A 73 -22.29 0.46 11.15
N LYS A 74 -21.05 0.96 11.01
CA LYS A 74 -20.71 2.19 10.28
C LYS A 74 -20.11 1.87 8.92
N ILE A 75 -20.09 2.85 8.02
CA ILE A 75 -19.32 2.77 6.78
C ILE A 75 -17.89 3.27 7.01
N PRO A 76 -16.89 2.74 6.26
CA PRO A 76 -15.52 3.24 6.37
C PRO A 76 -15.45 4.73 6.02
N ASN A 77 -14.43 5.43 6.49
CA ASN A 77 -14.13 6.79 6.07
C ASN A 77 -13.00 6.80 5.05
N ILE A 78 -12.78 7.93 4.38
CA ILE A 78 -11.72 8.10 3.37
C ILE A 78 -10.33 7.77 3.96
N ALA A 79 -10.08 8.13 5.22
CA ALA A 79 -8.81 7.85 5.90
C ALA A 79 -8.50 6.35 5.96
N ASN A 80 -9.50 5.47 6.08
CA ASN A 80 -9.28 4.03 6.06
C ASN A 80 -8.67 3.51 4.76
N PHE A 81 -8.95 4.18 3.64
CA PHE A 81 -8.39 3.84 2.33
C PHE A 81 -7.03 4.50 2.10
N ILE A 82 -6.90 5.80 2.42
CA ILE A 82 -5.67 6.55 2.09
C ILE A 82 -4.51 6.28 3.07
N LYS A 83 -4.81 5.88 4.31
CA LYS A 83 -3.77 5.44 5.27
C LYS A 83 -3.10 4.14 4.84
N TYR A 84 -3.68 3.45 3.87
CA TYR A 84 -3.10 2.24 3.32
C TYR A 84 -1.84 2.61 2.55
N ASP A 85 -0.71 2.26 3.15
CA ASP A 85 0.55 2.21 2.45
C ASP A 85 1.22 0.89 2.80
N LYS A 86 1.92 0.34 1.81
CA LYS A 86 2.83 -0.77 2.05
C LYS A 86 4.20 -0.27 1.73
N THR A 87 4.96 -0.07 2.78
CA THR A 87 6.32 0.42 2.70
C THR A 87 7.23 -0.80 2.64
N ALA A 88 7.93 -1.01 1.54
CA ALA A 88 9.04 -1.94 1.54
C ALA A 88 10.31 -1.19 1.87
N LEU A 89 11.15 -1.81 2.69
CA LEU A 89 12.41 -1.24 3.12
C LEU A 89 13.46 -1.50 2.04
N THR A 90 14.30 -0.52 1.77
CA THR A 90 15.58 -0.76 1.09
C THR A 90 16.51 -1.56 1.99
N TYR A 91 17.57 -2.15 1.41
CA TYR A 91 18.60 -2.86 2.18
C TYR A 91 19.20 -1.98 3.29
N ALA A 92 19.52 -0.73 2.97
CA ALA A 92 20.07 0.22 3.94
C ALA A 92 19.10 0.49 5.10
N GLN A 93 17.80 0.58 4.81
CA GLN A 93 16.77 0.84 5.82
C GLN A 93 16.53 -0.36 6.73
N ILE A 94 16.43 -1.57 6.17
CA ILE A 94 16.24 -2.76 6.99
C ILE A 94 17.47 -3.05 7.86
N CYS A 95 18.70 -2.81 7.36
CA CYS A 95 19.91 -2.89 8.18
C CYS A 95 19.87 -1.85 9.31
N THR A 96 19.58 -0.58 8.99
CA THR A 96 19.49 0.48 10.00
C THR A 96 18.45 0.17 11.08
N ALA A 97 17.26 -0.29 10.69
CA ALA A 97 16.19 -0.62 11.64
C ALA A 97 16.51 -1.90 12.44
N HIS A 98 17.22 -2.86 11.84
CA HIS A 98 17.71 -4.05 12.54
C HIS A 98 18.78 -3.68 13.58
N ASP A 99 19.76 -2.85 13.21
CA ASP A 99 20.83 -2.38 14.10
C ASP A 99 20.29 -1.56 15.27
N LYS A 100 19.19 -0.83 15.07
CA LYS A 100 18.45 -0.12 16.13
C LYS A 100 17.57 -1.03 16.99
N GLY A 101 17.42 -2.31 16.63
CA GLY A 101 16.53 -3.25 17.31
C GLY A 101 15.04 -3.00 17.09
N GLU A 102 14.67 -2.20 16.08
CA GLU A 102 13.28 -1.87 15.74
C GLU A 102 12.58 -3.01 14.99
N LEU A 103 13.36 -3.91 14.37
CA LEU A 103 12.87 -5.07 13.66
C LEU A 103 13.86 -6.25 13.68
N VAL A 104 13.34 -7.43 13.34
CA VAL A 104 14.14 -8.64 13.11
C VAL A 104 14.28 -8.83 11.60
N PHE A 105 15.50 -8.73 11.06
CA PHE A 105 15.76 -8.86 9.62
C PHE A 105 15.21 -10.19 9.06
N ALA A 106 15.31 -11.28 9.83
CA ALA A 106 14.88 -12.62 9.44
C ALA A 106 13.36 -12.76 9.20
N ASP A 107 12.55 -11.79 9.65
CA ASP A 107 11.11 -11.74 9.40
C ASP A 107 10.76 -11.09 8.07
N TYR A 108 11.76 -10.59 7.33
CA TYR A 108 11.57 -9.93 6.05
C TYR A 108 12.12 -10.78 4.90
N GLU A 109 11.43 -10.69 3.78
CA GLU A 109 11.74 -11.39 2.55
C GLU A 109 12.06 -10.36 1.46
N PRO A 110 13.07 -10.63 0.60
CA PRO A 110 13.38 -9.78 -0.53
C PRO A 110 12.31 -9.97 -1.62
N ILE A 111 11.70 -8.87 -2.02
CA ILE A 111 10.66 -8.78 -3.05
C ILE A 111 11.14 -8.01 -4.27
N ASP A 112 10.61 -8.41 -5.43
CA ASP A 112 10.80 -7.77 -6.72
C ASP A 112 9.67 -6.80 -7.01
N LEU A 113 10.03 -5.52 -7.10
CA LEU A 113 9.14 -4.42 -7.44
C LEU A 113 9.51 -3.77 -8.78
N GLY A 114 10.37 -4.41 -9.59
CA GLY A 114 10.83 -3.88 -10.88
C GLY A 114 11.95 -2.84 -10.78
N HIS A 115 12.69 -2.81 -9.67
CA HIS A 115 13.91 -2.00 -9.51
C HIS A 115 15.17 -2.85 -9.73
N ASP A 116 16.32 -2.22 -9.99
CA ASP A 116 17.62 -2.92 -10.12
C ASP A 116 18.07 -3.64 -8.83
N ASN A 117 17.47 -3.30 -7.69
CA ASN A 117 17.81 -3.85 -6.38
C ASN A 117 16.56 -4.35 -5.65
N PRO A 118 16.66 -5.41 -4.82
CA PRO A 118 15.54 -5.90 -4.03
C PRO A 118 15.02 -4.85 -3.05
N ARG A 119 13.75 -5.02 -2.66
CA ARG A 119 13.17 -4.37 -1.48
C ARG A 119 12.75 -5.44 -0.48
N PHE A 120 12.53 -5.07 0.77
CA PHE A 120 12.22 -6.00 1.84
C PHE A 120 10.84 -5.71 2.41
N ALA A 121 9.99 -6.73 2.41
CA ALA A 121 8.69 -6.70 3.08
C ALA A 121 8.60 -7.84 4.08
N ARG A 122 7.74 -7.75 5.10
CA ARG A 122 7.56 -8.85 6.05
C ARG A 122 7.13 -10.11 5.32
N ARG A 123 7.62 -11.27 5.76
CA ARG A 123 7.26 -12.59 5.21
C ARG A 123 5.75 -12.78 5.17
N GLU A 124 5.07 -12.39 6.25
CA GLU A 124 3.61 -12.43 6.36
C GLU A 124 2.92 -11.62 5.24
N ASP A 125 3.46 -10.44 4.90
CA ASP A 125 2.94 -9.61 3.82
C ASP A 125 3.27 -10.22 2.44
N VAL A 126 4.45 -10.83 2.29
CA VAL A 126 4.80 -11.53 1.05
C VAL A 126 3.83 -12.66 0.75
N GLU A 127 3.47 -13.45 1.76
CA GLU A 127 2.52 -14.56 1.64
C GLU A 127 1.09 -14.04 1.46
N LYS A 128 0.65 -13.12 2.31
CA LYS A 128 -0.72 -12.57 2.29
C LYS A 128 -1.06 -11.88 0.98
N PHE A 129 -0.08 -11.25 0.34
CA PHE A 129 -0.28 -10.45 -0.86
C PHE A 129 0.33 -11.07 -2.11
N ASN A 130 0.82 -12.31 -2.00
CA ASN A 130 1.45 -13.04 -3.10
C ASN A 130 2.50 -12.17 -3.83
N LEU A 131 3.34 -11.48 -3.05
CA LEU A 131 4.35 -10.57 -3.59
C LEU A 131 5.43 -11.38 -4.31
N LYS A 132 5.87 -10.88 -5.46
CA LYS A 132 6.91 -11.54 -6.25
C LYS A 132 8.22 -11.50 -5.46
N LYS A 133 8.80 -12.66 -5.19
CA LYS A 133 10.09 -12.76 -4.50
C LYS A 133 11.23 -12.38 -5.45
N TRP A 134 12.21 -11.64 -4.95
CA TRP A 134 13.40 -11.29 -5.72
C TRP A 134 14.24 -12.54 -6.01
N GLY A 135 14.81 -12.61 -7.22
CA GLY A 135 15.71 -13.71 -7.61
C GLY A 135 15.02 -15.06 -7.87
N THR A 136 13.70 -15.14 -7.82
CA THR A 136 12.97 -16.32 -8.31
C THR A 136 12.85 -16.21 -9.83
N ARG A 137 13.65 -17.02 -10.53
CA ARG A 137 13.69 -17.12 -11.99
C ARG A 137 12.63 -18.09 -12.50
#